data_AF-A0A072PTR6-F1
#
_entry.id   AF-A0A072PTR6-F1
#
_cell.length_a   1.000
_cell.length_b   1.000
_cell.length_c   1.000
_cell.angle_alpha   90.00
_cell.angle_beta   90.00
_cell.angle_gamma   90.00
#
_symmetry.space_group_name_H-M   'P 1'
#
loop_
_entity.id
_entity.type
_entity.pdbx_description
1 polymer ?
#
loop_
_entity_poly.entity_id
_entity_poly.type
_entity_poly.pdbx_seq_one_letter_code
_entity_poly.pdbx_strand_id
1 'polypeptide(L)'
;FTMADDYTFENQSAAQAPFAELLSSFFRHADDPTSNRYLDLFTSNGQLNFGPTVAIGKEAIQISREHSLNPERGPLVAQRHRLRKIFLPLGVSSPGKQEVFANGSVSYWLKSGRQVDCNWASWVVFHDQGEGNWQADFYEVYLSTSELYDAIREMVNPA
;
A
#
# COMPACT_ATOMS: atom_id res chain seq x y z
N PHE A 1 -13.73 25.34 -2.48
CA PHE A 1 -13.76 23.91 -2.15
C PHE A 1 -12.36 23.36 -2.37
N THR A 2 -11.56 23.25 -1.31
CA THR A 2 -10.29 22.51 -1.38
C THR A 2 -10.66 21.04 -1.51
N MET A 3 -10.27 20.40 -2.62
CA MET A 3 -10.35 18.94 -2.72
C MET A 3 -9.51 18.40 -1.57
N ALA A 4 -10.12 17.61 -0.67
CA ALA A 4 -9.38 16.95 0.38
C ALA A 4 -8.23 16.15 -0.26
N ASP A 5 -7.01 16.27 0.29
CA ASP A 5 -5.88 15.46 -0.16
C ASP A 5 -6.18 14.01 0.23
N ASP A 6 -6.32 13.13 -0.76
CA ASP A 6 -6.58 11.71 -0.54
C ASP A 6 -5.48 11.03 0.30
N TYR A 7 -4.33 11.67 0.43
CA TYR A 7 -3.16 11.19 1.16
C TYR A 7 -2.97 11.83 2.54
N THR A 8 -4.05 12.29 3.19
CA THR A 8 -4.00 12.75 4.59
C THR A 8 -4.90 11.90 5.45
N PHE A 9 -4.35 11.32 6.54
CA PHE A 9 -5.16 10.58 7.50
C PHE A 9 -6.05 11.54 8.32
N GLU A 10 -7.29 11.15 8.60
CA GLU A 10 -8.24 11.91 9.43
C GLU A 10 -7.64 12.29 10.81
N ASN A 11 -6.83 11.39 11.38
CA ASN A 11 -6.20 11.55 12.68
C ASN A 11 -4.68 11.79 12.60
N GLN A 12 -4.17 12.29 11.46
CA GLN A 12 -2.74 12.51 11.25
C GLN A 12 -2.09 13.37 12.34
N SER A 13 -2.75 14.44 12.80
CA SER A 13 -2.22 15.33 13.83
C SER A 13 -2.06 14.68 15.21
N ALA A 14 -2.72 13.54 15.43
CA ALA A 14 -2.62 12.76 16.67
C ALA A 14 -1.64 11.57 16.54
N ALA A 15 -1.15 11.28 15.33
CA ALA A 15 -0.21 10.21 15.10
C ALA A 15 1.21 10.65 15.46
N GLN A 16 1.99 9.75 16.06
CA GLN A 16 3.40 10.01 16.31
C GLN A 16 4.14 10.11 14.98
N ALA A 17 4.95 11.16 14.82
CA ALA A 17 5.86 11.28 13.69
C ALA A 17 6.92 10.16 13.72
N PRO A 18 7.43 9.71 12.55
CA PRO A 18 7.15 10.20 11.21
C PRO A 18 6.09 9.37 10.44
N PHE A 19 5.41 8.44 11.10
CA PHE A 19 4.74 7.33 10.41
C PHE A 19 3.56 7.72 9.52
N ALA A 20 2.77 8.73 9.91
CA ALA A 20 1.68 9.21 9.08
C ALA A 20 2.18 9.82 7.76
N GLU A 21 3.27 10.60 7.81
CA GLU A 21 3.87 11.22 6.64
C GLU A 21 4.57 10.19 5.74
N LEU A 22 5.27 9.22 6.34
CA LEU A 22 5.90 8.12 5.62
C LEU A 22 4.87 7.32 4.81
N LEU A 23 3.75 6.91 5.43
CA LEU A 23 2.70 6.17 4.73
C LEU A 23 2.00 7.04 3.69
N SER A 24 1.75 8.32 3.98
CA SER A 24 1.16 9.25 3.01
C SER A 24 2.02 9.43 1.77
N SER A 25 3.34 9.56 1.95
CA SER A 25 4.31 9.61 0.85
C SER A 25 4.35 8.30 0.07
N PHE A 26 4.38 7.17 0.78
CA PHE A 26 4.33 5.84 0.17
C PHE A 26 3.11 5.66 -0.74
N PHE A 27 1.90 5.95 -0.26
CA PHE A 27 0.68 5.78 -1.05
C PHE A 27 0.64 6.69 -2.28
N ARG A 28 1.14 7.94 -2.14
CA ARG A 28 1.29 8.85 -3.29
C ARG A 28 2.22 8.27 -4.36
N HIS A 29 3.33 7.67 -3.96
CA HIS A 29 4.26 7.02 -4.89
C HIS A 29 3.76 5.66 -5.41
N ALA A 30 2.96 4.93 -4.63
CA ALA A 30 2.38 3.66 -5.03
C ALA A 30 1.27 3.84 -6.08
N ASP A 31 0.56 4.97 -6.04
CA ASP A 31 -0.47 5.35 -7.02
C ASP A 31 0.10 5.92 -8.32
N ASP A 32 1.35 6.36 -8.31
CA ASP A 32 2.03 6.84 -9.51
C ASP A 32 2.69 5.66 -10.24
N PRO A 33 2.18 5.23 -11.41
CA PRO A 33 2.74 4.11 -12.15
C PRO A 33 4.15 4.36 -12.68
N THR A 34 4.62 5.62 -12.71
CA THR A 34 5.95 6.01 -13.17
C THR A 34 7.00 6.05 -12.05
N SER A 35 6.54 6.02 -10.80
CA SER A 35 7.39 6.11 -9.62
C SER A 35 7.79 4.73 -9.11
N ASN A 36 9.08 4.55 -8.85
CA ASN A 36 9.63 3.41 -8.08
C ASN A 36 9.92 3.78 -6.62
N ARG A 37 9.66 5.03 -6.21
CA ARG A 37 9.95 5.52 -4.85
C ARG A 37 9.07 4.90 -3.76
N TYR A 38 8.01 4.18 -4.14
CA TYR A 38 7.25 3.37 -3.18
C TYR A 38 8.12 2.26 -2.57
N LEU A 39 9.18 1.81 -3.27
CA LEU A 39 10.16 0.85 -2.75
C LEU A 39 11.04 1.46 -1.63
N ASP A 40 11.07 2.78 -1.49
CA ASP A 40 11.83 3.47 -0.43
C ASP A 40 11.24 3.19 0.95
N LEU A 41 9.95 2.82 1.01
CA LEU A 41 9.30 2.37 2.24
C LEU A 41 10.01 1.14 2.82
N PHE A 42 10.52 0.24 1.99
CA PHE A 42 10.99 -1.08 2.44
C PHE A 42 12.49 -1.11 2.70
N THR A 43 12.91 -1.94 3.66
CA THR A 43 14.30 -2.37 3.79
C THR A 43 14.70 -3.23 2.58
N SER A 44 15.99 -3.53 2.42
CA SER A 44 16.48 -4.38 1.31
C SER A 44 15.82 -5.76 1.28
N ASN A 45 15.52 -6.32 2.45
CA ASN A 45 14.87 -7.61 2.66
C ASN A 45 13.42 -7.48 3.12
N GLY A 46 12.80 -6.30 2.98
CA GLY A 46 11.43 -6.06 3.43
C GLY A 46 10.44 -7.02 2.77
N GLN A 47 9.45 -7.47 3.52
CA GLN A 47 8.42 -8.39 3.06
C GLN A 47 7.11 -7.65 2.81
N LEU A 48 6.47 -7.92 1.68
CA LEU A 48 5.10 -7.50 1.36
C LEU A 48 4.19 -8.73 1.24
N ASN A 49 3.15 -8.76 2.07
CA ASN A 49 2.04 -9.69 1.95
C ASN A 49 0.83 -8.93 1.38
N PHE A 50 0.38 -9.32 0.19
CA PHE A 50 -0.80 -8.76 -0.45
C PHE A 50 -1.79 -9.88 -0.76
N GLY A 51 -2.77 -10.06 0.12
CA GLY A 51 -3.67 -11.22 0.06
C GLY A 51 -2.88 -12.54 0.11
N PRO A 52 -3.05 -13.47 -0.86
CA PRO A 52 -2.31 -14.73 -0.90
C PRO A 52 -0.87 -14.59 -1.42
N THR A 53 -0.47 -13.43 -1.94
CA THR A 53 0.84 -13.22 -2.56
C THR A 53 1.85 -12.70 -1.54
N VAL A 54 3.01 -13.34 -1.48
CA VAL A 54 4.16 -12.93 -0.65
C VAL A 54 5.31 -12.54 -1.58
N ALA A 55 5.88 -11.36 -1.33
CA ALA A 55 7.08 -10.86 -2.02
C ALA A 55 8.12 -10.44 -0.99
N ILE A 56 9.36 -10.92 -1.14
CA ILE A 56 10.47 -10.63 -0.20
C ILE A 56 11.58 -9.92 -0.96
N GLY A 57 11.94 -8.74 -0.47
CA GLY A 57 12.93 -7.85 -1.07
C GLY A 57 12.37 -6.97 -2.18
N LYS A 58 13.08 -5.87 -2.45
CA LYS A 58 12.60 -4.81 -3.36
C LYS A 58 12.32 -5.31 -4.78
N GLU A 59 13.14 -6.22 -5.29
CA GLU A 59 12.96 -6.80 -6.63
C GLU A 59 11.66 -7.60 -6.73
N ALA A 60 11.39 -8.50 -5.78
CA ALA A 60 10.15 -9.28 -5.78
C ALA A 60 8.91 -8.39 -5.61
N ILE A 61 9.01 -7.34 -4.78
CA ILE A 61 7.95 -6.35 -4.59
C ILE A 61 7.70 -5.58 -5.90
N GLN A 62 8.75 -5.21 -6.62
CA GLN A 62 8.64 -4.57 -7.93
C GLN A 62 7.96 -5.48 -8.95
N ILE A 63 8.41 -6.72 -9.07
CA ILE A 63 7.83 -7.72 -9.98
C ILE A 63 6.34 -7.93 -9.65
N SER A 64 5.99 -8.06 -8.36
CA SER A 64 4.59 -8.18 -7.93
C SER A 64 3.73 -6.99 -8.36
N ARG A 65 4.26 -5.76 -8.23
CA ARG A 65 3.57 -4.56 -8.72
C ARG A 65 3.42 -4.55 -10.24
N GLU A 66 4.46 -4.93 -10.99
CA GLU A 66 4.40 -4.96 -12.46
C GLU A 66 3.41 -6.01 -12.99
N HIS A 67 3.23 -7.14 -12.30
CA HIS A 67 2.22 -8.14 -12.67
C HIS A 67 0.79 -7.72 -12.31
N SER A 68 0.60 -6.71 -11.47
CA SER A 68 -0.72 -6.23 -11.03
C SER A 68 -1.08 -4.89 -11.65
N LEU A 69 -0.33 -3.84 -11.32
CA LEU A 69 -0.51 -2.46 -11.76
C LEU A 69 0.48 -2.12 -12.87
N ASN A 70 0.13 -2.52 -14.09
CA ASN A 70 0.91 -2.18 -15.27
C ASN A 70 0.01 -2.21 -16.52
N PRO A 71 -0.08 -1.11 -17.30
CA PRO A 71 -0.89 -1.05 -18.52
C PRO A 71 -0.52 -2.06 -19.61
N GLU A 72 0.68 -2.65 -19.57
CA GLU A 72 1.12 -3.67 -20.52
C GLU A 72 0.96 -5.08 -19.93
N ARG A 73 1.46 -5.30 -18.70
CA ARG A 73 1.62 -6.64 -18.11
C ARG A 73 0.53 -7.08 -17.14
N GLY A 74 -0.09 -6.13 -16.42
CA GLY A 74 -1.05 -6.43 -15.35
C GLY A 74 -2.51 -6.20 -15.76
N PRO A 75 -3.49 -6.61 -14.93
CA PRO A 75 -4.90 -6.34 -15.19
C PRO A 75 -5.33 -4.90 -14.87
N LEU A 76 -4.57 -4.18 -14.04
CA LEU A 76 -4.88 -2.83 -13.57
C LEU A 76 -4.09 -1.79 -14.37
N VAL A 77 -4.74 -0.68 -14.74
CA VAL A 77 -4.10 0.46 -15.41
C VAL A 77 -3.80 1.61 -14.46
N ALA A 78 -4.58 1.74 -13.39
CA ALA A 78 -4.41 2.76 -12.37
C ALA A 78 -4.98 2.30 -11.03
N GLN A 79 -4.51 2.92 -9.95
CA GLN A 79 -5.11 2.82 -8.63
C GLN A 79 -5.07 4.20 -7.95
N ARG A 80 -5.94 4.39 -6.96
CA ARG A 80 -5.97 5.61 -6.13
C ARG A 80 -6.39 5.27 -4.72
N HIS A 81 -5.48 5.40 -3.78
CA HIS A 81 -5.77 5.26 -2.36
C HIS A 81 -6.45 6.52 -1.82
N ARG A 82 -7.32 6.32 -0.83
CA ARG A 82 -7.88 7.37 0.05
C ARG A 82 -7.66 6.94 1.49
N LEU A 83 -6.83 7.69 2.20
CA LEU A 83 -6.42 7.37 3.56
C LEU A 83 -7.52 7.77 4.55
N ARG A 84 -7.75 6.91 5.55
CA ARG A 84 -8.79 7.16 6.56
C ARG A 84 -8.17 7.33 7.94
N LYS A 85 -7.72 6.26 8.58
CA LYS A 85 -7.13 6.33 9.92
C LYS A 85 -5.81 5.58 10.02
N ILE A 86 -4.97 6.05 10.91
CA ILE A 86 -3.70 5.43 11.31
C ILE A 86 -3.70 5.15 12.82
N PHE A 87 -3.16 4.01 13.23
CA PHE A 87 -3.10 3.56 14.62
C PHE A 87 -1.70 3.05 14.90
N LEU A 88 -1.12 3.52 15.99
CA LEU A 88 0.17 3.07 16.48
C LEU A 88 -0.10 2.38 17.81
N PRO A 89 0.08 1.05 17.92
CA PRO A 89 -0.06 0.35 19.18
C PRO A 89 0.84 0.98 20.24
N LEU A 90 0.33 1.06 21.48
CA LEU A 90 1.11 1.51 22.61
C LEU A 90 2.05 0.37 23.04
N GLY A 91 3.35 0.70 23.11
CA GLY A 91 4.39 -0.24 23.53
C GLY A 91 5.32 -0.61 22.37
N VAL A 92 6.58 -0.81 22.72
CA VAL A 92 7.64 -1.20 21.79
C VAL A 92 7.67 -2.73 21.75
N SER A 93 7.34 -3.35 20.62
CA SER A 93 7.45 -4.81 20.48
C SER A 93 8.91 -5.27 20.45
N SER A 94 9.83 -4.41 20.00
CA SER A 94 11.29 -4.57 20.09
C SER A 94 12.02 -3.23 19.90
N PRO A 95 13.17 -2.99 20.56
CA PRO A 95 13.93 -1.73 20.38
C PRO A 95 14.18 -1.42 18.90
N GLY A 96 13.98 -0.16 18.51
CA GLY A 96 14.16 0.28 17.12
C GLY A 96 13.05 -0.16 16.16
N LYS A 97 11.95 -0.74 16.65
CA LYS A 97 10.78 -1.11 15.83
C LYS A 97 9.52 -0.35 16.22
N GLN A 98 8.67 -0.10 15.23
CA GLN A 98 7.33 0.46 15.42
C GLN A 98 6.33 -0.28 14.55
N GLU A 99 5.25 -0.75 15.16
CA GLU A 99 4.11 -1.28 14.44
C GLU A 99 3.12 -0.17 14.10
N VAL A 100 2.57 -0.21 12.89
CA VAL A 100 1.62 0.79 12.41
C VAL A 100 0.49 0.07 11.70
N PHE A 101 -0.74 0.36 12.09
CA PHE A 101 -1.94 -0.09 11.40
C PHE A 101 -2.57 1.09 10.67
N ALA A 102 -3.00 0.89 9.44
CA ALA A 102 -3.71 1.92 8.68
C ALA A 102 -4.93 1.32 7.98
N ASN A 103 -5.90 2.17 7.66
CA ASN A 103 -7.02 1.78 6.81
C ASN A 103 -7.47 2.91 5.88
N GLY A 104 -8.24 2.51 4.88
CA GLY A 104 -8.77 3.41 3.87
C GLY A 104 -9.58 2.68 2.81
N SER A 105 -9.74 3.35 1.67
CA SER A 105 -10.26 2.74 0.45
C SER A 105 -9.25 2.89 -0.69
N VAL A 106 -9.40 2.08 -1.72
CA VAL A 106 -8.64 2.17 -2.96
C VAL A 106 -9.58 1.96 -4.13
N SER A 107 -9.51 2.85 -5.11
CA SER A 107 -10.16 2.68 -6.40
C SER A 107 -9.18 2.01 -7.35
N TYR A 108 -9.60 0.95 -8.03
CA TYR A 108 -8.85 0.26 -9.08
C TYR A 108 -9.52 0.48 -10.42
N TRP A 109 -8.75 0.83 -11.44
CA TRP A 109 -9.21 0.89 -12.83
C TRP A 109 -8.59 -0.26 -13.61
N LEU A 110 -9.44 -1.09 -14.21
CA LEU A 110 -9.05 -2.27 -14.97
C LEU A 110 -8.91 -1.94 -16.45
N LYS A 111 -8.14 -2.75 -17.18
CA LYS A 111 -8.05 -2.66 -18.66
C LYS A 111 -9.38 -2.84 -19.37
N SER A 112 -10.33 -3.55 -18.76
CA SER A 112 -11.70 -3.68 -19.26
C SER A 112 -12.49 -2.36 -19.25
N GLY A 113 -11.98 -1.31 -18.61
CA GLY A 113 -12.68 -0.04 -18.38
C GLY A 113 -13.54 -0.04 -17.11
N ARG A 114 -13.67 -1.18 -16.41
CA ARG A 114 -14.37 -1.26 -15.12
C ARG A 114 -13.55 -0.57 -14.03
N GLN A 115 -14.25 0.15 -13.15
CA GLN A 115 -13.71 0.61 -11.88
C GLN A 115 -14.25 -0.28 -10.76
N VAL A 116 -13.38 -0.66 -9.82
CA VAL A 116 -13.74 -1.40 -8.61
C VAL A 116 -13.20 -0.65 -7.40
N ASP A 117 -14.04 -0.43 -6.39
CA ASP A 117 -13.66 0.21 -5.14
C ASP A 117 -13.54 -0.83 -4.02
N CYS A 118 -12.39 -0.87 -3.36
CA CYS A 118 -12.12 -1.80 -2.28
C CYS A 118 -11.83 -1.05 -0.97
N ASN A 119 -12.28 -1.61 0.15
CA ASN A 119 -11.79 -1.20 1.47
C ASN A 119 -10.55 -2.02 1.84
N TRP A 120 -9.59 -1.37 2.49
CA TRP A 120 -8.38 -2.02 2.95
C TRP A 120 -8.05 -1.66 4.41
N ALA A 121 -7.37 -2.58 5.06
CA ALA A 121 -6.60 -2.36 6.26
C ALA A 121 -5.19 -2.91 6.04
N SER A 122 -4.22 -2.38 6.76
CA SER A 122 -2.84 -2.84 6.61
C SER A 122 -2.07 -2.75 7.91
N TRP A 123 -1.03 -3.59 8.02
CA TRP A 123 -0.13 -3.70 9.15
C TRP A 123 1.31 -3.60 8.68
N VAL A 124 2.04 -2.62 9.20
CA VAL A 124 3.44 -2.35 8.85
C VAL A 124 4.29 -2.50 10.09
N VAL A 125 5.43 -3.15 9.97
CA VAL A 125 6.48 -3.16 11.00
C VAL A 125 7.66 -2.37 10.47
N PHE A 126 7.82 -1.15 10.98
CA PHE A 126 8.96 -0.30 10.71
C PHE A 126 10.14 -0.64 11.61
N HIS A 127 11.33 -0.40 11.08
CA HIS A 127 12.62 -0.54 11.73
C HIS A 127 13.47 0.70 11.41
N ASP A 128 14.01 1.33 12.44
CA ASP A 128 14.95 2.44 12.31
C ASP A 128 16.30 1.90 11.79
N GLN A 129 16.65 2.28 10.56
CA GLN A 129 17.93 1.94 9.93
C GLN A 129 19.08 2.82 10.43
N GLY A 130 18.83 3.68 11.44
CA GLY A 130 19.77 4.63 12.00
C GLY A 130 19.32 6.07 11.75
N GLU A 131 19.57 6.95 12.72
CA GLU A 131 19.32 8.39 12.63
C GLU A 131 17.85 8.75 12.30
N GLY A 132 16.89 7.89 12.65
CA GLY A 132 15.47 8.11 12.37
C GLY A 132 15.05 7.76 10.93
N ASN A 133 15.88 7.01 10.19
CA ASN A 133 15.57 6.51 8.87
C ASN A 133 14.71 5.23 8.95
N TRP A 134 13.40 5.41 9.12
CA TRP A 134 12.45 4.30 9.27
C TRP A 134 12.10 3.65 7.94
N GLN A 135 12.25 2.32 7.87
CA GLN A 135 11.84 1.49 6.74
C GLN A 135 11.07 0.25 7.22
N ALA A 136 10.21 -0.30 6.38
CA ALA A 136 9.40 -1.47 6.66
C ALA A 136 10.21 -2.75 6.44
N ASP A 137 10.34 -3.54 7.51
CA ASP A 137 10.75 -4.95 7.42
C ASP A 137 9.60 -5.83 6.98
N PHE A 138 8.37 -5.42 7.28
CA PHE A 138 7.16 -6.16 6.98
C PHE A 138 6.00 -5.21 6.66
N TYR A 139 5.22 -5.57 5.65
CA TYR A 139 3.97 -4.91 5.31
C TYR A 139 2.93 -5.94 4.86
N GLU A 140 1.78 -5.99 5.52
CA GLU A 140 0.66 -6.83 5.12
C GLU A 140 -0.58 -5.99 4.82
N VAL A 141 -1.25 -6.34 3.72
CA VAL A 141 -2.46 -5.67 3.25
C VAL A 141 -3.63 -6.65 3.27
N TYR A 142 -4.66 -6.30 4.04
CA TYR A 142 -5.95 -6.96 4.08
C TYR A 142 -6.93 -6.18 3.20
N LEU A 143 -7.25 -6.74 2.04
CA LEU A 143 -8.11 -6.13 1.04
C LEU A 143 -9.36 -7.00 0.83
N SER A 144 -10.54 -6.39 0.80
CA SER A 144 -11.74 -7.09 0.34
C SER A 144 -11.66 -7.28 -1.18
N THR A 145 -11.22 -8.46 -1.60
CA THR A 145 -10.76 -8.70 -2.99
C THR A 145 -11.74 -9.42 -3.89
N SER A 146 -12.88 -9.88 -3.37
CA SER A 146 -13.82 -10.72 -4.14
C SER A 146 -14.27 -10.04 -5.43
N GLU A 147 -14.80 -8.81 -5.35
CA GLU A 147 -15.26 -8.08 -6.54
C GLU A 147 -14.11 -7.79 -7.53
N LEU A 148 -12.93 -7.43 -7.01
CA LEU A 148 -11.76 -7.18 -7.85
C LEU A 148 -11.35 -8.43 -8.62
N TYR A 149 -11.28 -9.58 -7.95
CA TYR A 149 -10.93 -10.84 -8.59
C TYR A 149 -12.01 -11.30 -9.58
N ASP A 150 -13.29 -11.09 -9.29
CA ASP A 150 -14.38 -11.39 -10.20
C ASP A 150 -14.24 -10.57 -11.49
N ALA A 151 -14.02 -9.25 -11.35
CA ALA A 151 -13.80 -8.34 -12.48
C ALA A 151 -12.56 -8.71 -13.32
N ILE A 152 -11.47 -9.15 -12.67
CA ILE A 152 -10.27 -9.62 -13.37
C ILE A 152 -10.57 -10.92 -14.12
N ARG A 153 -11.30 -11.87 -13.52
CA ARG A 153 -11.65 -13.14 -14.16
C ARG A 153 -12.54 -12.95 -15.38
N GLU A 154 -13.56 -12.10 -15.30
CA GLU A 154 -14.43 -11.75 -16.43
C GLU A 154 -13.65 -11.18 -17.62
N MET A 155 -12.60 -10.40 -17.34
CA MET A 155 -11.73 -9.82 -18.37
C MET A 155 -10.82 -10.86 -19.05
N VAL A 156 -10.29 -11.83 -18.29
CA VAL A 156 -9.37 -12.85 -18.82
C VAL A 156 -10.11 -13.98 -19.53
N ASN A 157 -11.31 -14.33 -19.05
CA ASN A 157 -12.16 -15.38 -19.62
C ASN A 157 -13.54 -14.79 -19.97
N PRO A 158 -13.64 -13.95 -21.03
CA PRO A 158 -14.93 -13.48 -21.50
C PRO A 158 -15.77 -14.68 -21.99
N ALA A 159 -17.03 -14.73 -21.56
CA ALA A 159 -18.00 -15.75 -21.99
C ALA A 159 -18.26 -15.72 -23.50
#